data_AF-A0A142WVU8-F1
#
_entry.id   AF-A0A142WVU8-F1
#
_cell.length_a   1.000
_cell.length_b   1.000
_cell.length_c   1.000
_cell.angle_alpha   90.00
_cell.angle_beta   90.00
_cell.angle_gamma   90.00
#
_symmetry.space_group_name_H-M   'P 1'
#
loop_
_entity.id
_entity.type
_entity.pdbx_description
1 polymer ?
#
loop_
_entity_poly.entity_id
_entity_poly.type
_entity_poly.pdbx_seq_one_letter_code
_entity_poly.pdbx_strand_id
1 'polypeptide(L)'
;MALSNRVSTPNIDELNRATQALVASLKDVEHAAAGRSELTEYFKHLKQAIAGLKKLLTVRGEPHWLQKLSAALDLVKIDMRARGFFVISDGIVSDEATVENALLTCVAVRPVVELHLWDDPRFGESIDVDDLFNKFRAQHGLNALIDKLIAILEQVAIIPELDGARLQAALRRVMNMLKRSKTGSLFAVVSTKKYASSFIYFLIMNLSETLPVAGPLVKACRNTWKEYESAVSSIEEQTKAEAQRIATTHAESMPEWIRALEEERARLEGEG
;
A
#
# COMPACT_ATOMS: atom_id res chain seq x y z
N MET A 1 8.72 -17.62 -20.85
CA MET A 1 9.67 -17.36 -19.75
C MET A 1 9.06 -16.30 -18.85
N ALA A 2 8.45 -16.71 -17.74
CA ALA A 2 7.95 -15.78 -16.73
C ALA A 2 9.13 -15.40 -15.82
N LEU A 3 9.56 -14.14 -15.88
CA LEU A 3 10.52 -13.58 -14.92
C LEU A 3 9.79 -13.52 -13.57
N SER A 4 10.04 -14.52 -12.73
CA SER A 4 9.61 -14.53 -11.35
C SER A 4 10.48 -13.51 -10.60
N ASN A 5 10.05 -12.24 -10.61
CA ASN A 5 10.51 -11.24 -9.65
C ASN A 5 9.94 -11.61 -8.28
N ARG A 6 10.41 -12.72 -7.70
CA ARG A 6 10.26 -12.95 -6.26
C ARG A 6 11.14 -11.92 -5.59
N VAL A 7 10.53 -10.81 -5.19
CA VAL A 7 11.10 -9.95 -4.16
C VAL A 7 11.31 -10.88 -2.98
N SER A 8 12.56 -11.23 -2.69
CA SER A 8 12.89 -12.07 -1.55
C SER A 8 12.33 -11.38 -0.33
N THR A 9 11.39 -12.03 0.35
CA THR A 9 10.93 -11.56 1.66
C THR A 9 12.16 -11.45 2.55
N PRO A 10 12.39 -10.29 3.18
CA PRO A 10 13.55 -10.11 4.04
C PRO A 10 13.55 -11.15 5.16
N ASN A 11 14.73 -11.66 5.47
CA ASN A 11 14.90 -12.62 6.55
C ASN A 11 14.59 -11.92 7.88
N ILE A 12 13.63 -12.44 8.64
CA ILE A 12 13.19 -11.90 9.94
C ILE A 12 14.38 -11.75 10.90
N ASP A 13 15.34 -12.67 10.89
CA ASP A 13 16.54 -12.59 11.73
C ASP A 13 17.45 -11.42 11.35
N GLU A 14 17.50 -11.05 10.07
CA GLU A 14 18.24 -9.88 9.60
C GLU A 14 17.55 -8.59 10.01
N LEU A 15 16.21 -8.55 9.90
CA LEU A 15 15.40 -7.42 10.35
C LEU A 15 15.53 -7.19 11.87
N ASN A 16 15.44 -8.26 12.67
CA ASN A 16 15.62 -8.20 14.12
C ASN A 16 17.01 -7.70 14.50
N ARG A 17 18.07 -8.19 13.84
CA ARG A 17 19.44 -7.70 14.07
C ARG A 17 19.63 -6.23 13.69
N ALA A 18 19.07 -5.81 12.56
CA ALA A 18 19.12 -4.41 12.14
C ALA A 18 18.35 -3.49 13.12
N THR A 19 17.19 -3.93 13.62
CA THR A 19 16.45 -3.21 14.66
C THR A 19 17.22 -3.11 15.97
N GLN A 20 17.90 -4.18 16.41
CA GLN A 20 18.75 -4.12 17.61
C GLN A 20 19.91 -3.14 17.46
N ALA A 21 20.55 -3.09 16.30
CA ALA A 21 21.59 -2.10 16.01
C ALA A 21 21.04 -0.66 16.05
N LEU A 22 19.81 -0.46 15.58
CA LEU A 22 19.12 0.82 15.66
C LEU A 22 18.81 1.22 17.11
N VAL A 23 18.30 0.29 17.93
CA VAL A 23 18.05 0.51 19.36
C VAL A 23 19.33 0.92 20.09
N ALA A 24 20.43 0.23 19.83
CA ALA A 24 21.73 0.56 20.43
C ALA A 24 22.15 2.00 20.07
N SER A 25 22.03 2.37 18.79
CA SER A 25 22.36 3.72 18.31
C SER A 25 21.48 4.80 18.95
N LEU A 26 20.18 4.51 19.16
CA LEU A 26 19.26 5.43 19.85
C LEU A 26 19.64 5.64 21.32
N LYS A 27 20.04 4.57 22.02
CA LYS A 27 20.55 4.66 23.40
C LYS A 27 21.80 5.51 23.47
N ASP A 28 22.73 5.34 22.53
CA ASP A 28 23.97 6.10 22.53
C ASP A 28 23.71 7.61 22.34
N VAL A 29 22.78 7.98 21.44
CA VAL A 29 22.34 9.38 21.25
C VAL A 29 21.74 9.98 22.53
N GLU A 30 20.89 9.23 23.23
CA GLU A 30 20.25 9.68 24.48
C GLU A 30 21.28 9.90 25.60
N HIS A 31 22.24 8.99 25.76
CA HIS A 31 23.32 9.14 26.73
C HIS A 31 24.22 10.34 26.40
N ALA A 32 24.56 10.52 25.11
CA ALA A 32 25.37 11.64 24.66
C ALA A 32 24.68 13.00 24.89
N ALA A 33 23.36 13.07 24.67
CA ALA A 33 22.56 14.25 24.94
C ALA A 33 22.55 14.62 26.43
N ALA A 34 22.43 13.63 27.32
CA ALA A 34 22.52 13.84 28.78
C ALA A 34 23.92 14.32 29.22
N GLY A 35 24.97 13.83 28.57
CA GLY A 35 26.37 14.15 28.87
C GLY A 35 26.93 15.42 28.19
N ARG A 36 26.12 16.15 27.40
CA ARG A 36 26.57 17.29 26.57
C ARG A 36 27.79 16.97 25.69
N SER A 37 27.87 15.74 25.21
CA SER A 37 28.96 15.27 24.35
C SER A 37 28.72 15.65 22.89
N GLU A 38 29.74 15.56 22.03
CA GLU A 38 29.60 15.82 20.59
C GLU A 38 28.64 14.80 19.94
N LEU A 39 27.42 15.23 19.58
CA LEU A 39 26.33 14.40 19.02
C LEU A 39 26.58 13.91 17.58
N THR A 40 27.55 14.50 16.89
CA THR A 40 27.87 14.31 15.47
C THR A 40 28.11 12.83 15.11
N GLU A 41 28.99 12.14 15.84
CA GLU A 41 29.30 10.73 15.56
C GLU A 41 28.13 9.80 15.91
N TYR A 42 27.35 10.14 16.94
CA TYR A 42 26.17 9.36 17.33
C TYR A 42 25.05 9.42 16.28
N PHE A 43 24.74 10.61 15.77
CA PHE A 43 23.76 10.75 14.69
C PHE A 43 24.21 10.09 13.39
N LYS A 44 25.52 10.05 13.12
CA LYS A 44 26.08 9.33 11.97
C LYS A 44 25.86 7.81 12.09
N HIS A 45 26.13 7.22 13.25
CA HIS A 45 25.84 5.81 13.50
C HIS A 45 24.35 5.51 13.39
N LEU A 46 23.50 6.40 13.93
CA LEU A 46 22.05 6.28 13.83
C LEU A 46 21.56 6.30 12.37
N LYS A 47 22.06 7.24 11.55
CA LYS A 47 21.76 7.29 10.10
C LYS A 47 22.21 6.02 9.37
N GLN A 48 23.37 5.47 9.72
CA GLN A 48 23.86 4.20 9.15
C GLN A 48 22.96 3.02 9.52
N ALA A 49 22.51 2.93 10.79
CA ALA A 49 21.60 1.89 11.24
C ALA A 49 20.25 1.98 10.52
N ILE A 50 19.69 3.18 10.35
CA ILE A 50 18.46 3.42 9.59
C ILE A 50 18.63 2.99 8.13
N ALA A 51 19.73 3.37 7.48
CA ALA A 51 20.01 2.99 6.10
C ALA A 51 20.16 1.47 5.94
N GLY A 52 20.79 0.80 6.92
CA GLY A 52 20.89 -0.66 6.97
C GLY A 52 19.52 -1.32 7.03
N LEU A 53 18.65 -0.84 7.93
CA LEU A 53 17.30 -1.37 8.07
C LEU A 53 16.44 -1.11 6.82
N LYS A 54 16.50 0.10 6.24
CA LYS A 54 15.76 0.44 5.01
C LYS A 54 16.14 -0.43 3.81
N LYS A 55 17.39 -0.88 3.71
CA LYS A 55 17.82 -1.80 2.64
C LYS A 55 17.16 -3.17 2.71
N LEU A 56 16.78 -3.60 3.91
CA LEU A 56 16.07 -4.87 4.12
C LEU A 56 14.57 -4.72 3.87
N LEU A 57 14.03 -3.50 3.94
CA LEU A 57 12.60 -3.26 3.77
C LEU A 57 12.27 -2.93 2.33
N THR A 58 11.11 -3.41 1.87
CA THR A 58 10.49 -2.82 0.68
C THR A 58 9.93 -1.45 1.05
N VAL A 59 9.80 -0.54 0.09
CA VAL A 59 9.22 0.81 0.33
C VAL A 59 7.83 0.74 1.00
N ARG A 60 7.08 -0.35 0.79
CA ARG A 60 5.76 -0.57 1.42
C ARG A 60 5.82 -1.21 2.81
N GLY A 61 6.98 -1.74 3.20
CA GLY A 61 7.21 -2.36 4.51
C GLY A 61 7.88 -1.45 5.53
N GLU A 62 8.14 -0.17 5.20
CA GLU A 62 8.72 0.77 6.15
C GLU A 62 7.70 1.18 7.22
N PRO A 63 7.92 0.83 8.50
CA PRO A 63 7.01 1.25 9.56
C PRO A 63 7.07 2.76 9.76
N HIS A 64 5.95 3.36 10.16
CA HIS A 64 5.81 4.80 10.29
C HIS A 64 6.86 5.45 11.22
N TRP A 65 7.25 4.75 12.28
CA TRP A 65 8.31 5.22 13.20
C TRP A 65 9.66 5.39 12.48
N LEU A 66 9.98 4.53 11.50
CA LEU A 66 11.22 4.60 10.73
C LEU A 66 11.20 5.79 9.76
N GLN A 67 10.03 6.08 9.19
CA GLN A 67 9.83 7.24 8.31
C GLN A 67 10.00 8.54 9.10
N LYS A 68 9.34 8.66 10.26
CA LYS A 68 9.47 9.81 11.17
C LYS A 68 10.92 10.03 11.61
N LEU A 69 11.59 8.96 12.05
CA LEU A 69 12.98 9.03 12.50
C LEU A 69 13.93 9.44 11.38
N SER A 70 13.76 8.86 10.17
CA SER A 70 14.55 9.26 9.00
C SER A 70 14.35 10.73 8.65
N ALA A 71 13.09 11.19 8.58
CA ALA A 71 12.77 12.57 8.23
C ALA A 71 13.38 13.57 9.22
N ALA A 72 13.28 13.28 10.53
CA ALA A 72 13.88 14.14 11.56
C ALA A 72 15.40 14.23 11.42
N LEU A 73 16.08 13.12 11.11
CA LEU A 73 17.53 13.09 10.96
C LEU A 73 18.02 13.65 9.63
N ASP A 74 17.23 13.58 8.56
CA ASP A 74 17.57 14.18 7.27
C ASP A 74 17.66 15.71 7.34
N LEU A 75 16.92 16.33 8.27
CA LEU A 75 17.01 17.75 8.59
C LEU A 75 18.29 18.13 9.38
N VAL A 76 18.90 17.15 10.06
CA VAL A 76 20.18 17.33 10.76
C VAL A 76 21.32 17.24 9.76
N LYS A 77 21.90 18.39 9.39
CA LYS A 77 23.11 18.48 8.58
C LYS A 77 24.31 18.28 9.48
N ILE A 78 24.99 17.14 9.30
CA ILE A 78 26.16 16.76 10.09
C ILE A 78 27.40 17.18 9.31
N ASP A 79 28.14 18.16 9.81
CA ASP A 79 29.45 18.55 9.28
C ASP A 79 30.57 17.93 10.12
N MET A 80 31.52 17.26 9.47
CA MET A 80 32.54 16.41 10.11
C MET A 80 33.85 17.16 10.45
N ARG A 81 33.91 18.48 10.27
CA ARG A 81 35.20 19.22 10.32
C ARG A 81 35.51 20.00 11.60
N ALA A 82 34.58 20.18 12.53
CA ALA A 82 34.82 20.99 13.72
C ALA A 82 34.84 20.15 15.01
N ARG A 83 36.04 19.89 15.54
CA ARG A 83 36.23 19.55 16.96
C ARG A 83 36.06 20.83 17.76
N GLY A 84 35.14 20.83 18.72
CA GLY A 84 34.88 21.99 19.58
C GLY A 84 33.68 22.80 19.11
N PHE A 85 32.64 22.75 19.93
CA PHE A 85 31.45 23.61 20.00
C PHE A 85 31.29 24.60 18.82
N PHE A 86 30.47 24.18 17.86
CA PHE A 86 29.91 24.95 16.75
C PHE A 86 30.93 25.60 15.79
N VAL A 87 31.31 24.93 14.70
CA VAL A 87 31.77 25.66 13.49
C VAL A 87 31.32 25.04 12.17
N ILE A 88 30.84 25.97 11.33
CA ILE A 88 30.49 26.01 9.91
C ILE A 88 31.51 25.33 8.98
N SER A 89 31.07 24.48 8.05
CA SER A 89 31.73 24.23 6.77
C SER A 89 30.76 23.68 5.69
N ASP A 90 29.71 24.45 5.41
CA ASP A 90 29.13 24.72 4.06
C ASP A 90 27.96 25.75 4.17
N GLY A 91 28.01 26.59 5.21
CA GLY A 91 27.04 27.67 5.45
C GLY A 91 25.68 27.26 6.04
N ILE A 92 25.37 25.96 6.21
CA ILE A 92 24.08 25.54 6.76
C ILE A 92 24.31 24.63 7.98
N VAL A 93 24.45 25.28 9.13
CA VAL A 93 24.33 24.64 10.44
C VAL A 93 22.85 24.38 10.66
N SER A 94 22.46 23.15 11.01
CA SER A 94 21.12 22.92 11.56
C SER A 94 21.00 23.74 12.82
N ASP A 95 19.98 24.60 12.88
CA ASP A 95 19.73 25.37 14.09
C ASP A 95 19.49 24.46 15.31
N GLU A 96 19.68 25.04 16.48
CA GLU A 96 19.52 24.34 17.76
C GLU A 96 18.16 23.66 17.88
N ALA A 97 17.09 24.30 17.39
CA ALA A 97 15.74 23.75 17.41
C ALA A 97 15.59 22.50 16.54
N THR A 98 16.27 22.44 15.38
CA THR A 98 16.30 21.28 14.50
C THR A 98 16.99 20.10 15.16
N VAL A 99 18.12 20.35 15.84
CA VAL A 99 18.86 19.32 16.59
C VAL A 99 18.04 18.83 17.78
N GLU A 100 17.43 19.75 18.53
CA GLU A 100 16.55 19.43 19.67
C GLU A 100 15.35 18.58 19.24
N ASN A 101 14.66 18.97 18.15
CA ASN A 101 13.55 18.21 17.61
C ASN A 101 13.96 16.78 17.16
N ALA A 102 15.14 16.64 16.56
CA ALA A 102 15.68 15.33 16.21
C ALA A 102 15.96 14.47 17.45
N LEU A 103 16.51 15.06 18.53
CA LEU A 103 16.72 14.38 19.81
C LEU A 103 15.39 13.94 20.44
N LEU A 104 14.41 14.84 20.51
CA LEU A 104 13.08 14.53 21.04
C LEU A 104 12.43 13.38 20.25
N THR A 105 12.57 13.39 18.92
CA THR A 105 12.10 12.29 18.06
C THR A 105 12.82 10.98 18.38
N CYS A 106 14.15 11.00 18.58
CA CYS A 106 14.92 9.80 18.93
C CYS A 106 14.46 9.20 20.26
N VAL A 107 14.27 10.05 21.28
CA VAL A 107 13.81 9.63 22.62
C VAL A 107 12.39 9.06 22.55
N ALA A 108 11.48 9.74 21.83
CA ALA A 108 10.10 9.32 21.70
C ALA A 108 9.94 7.99 20.93
N VAL A 109 10.77 7.77 19.90
CA VAL A 109 10.67 6.58 19.03
C VAL A 109 11.35 5.35 19.64
N ARG A 110 12.38 5.50 20.49
CA ARG A 110 13.12 4.38 21.10
C ARG A 110 12.23 3.27 21.70
N PRO A 111 11.29 3.54 22.63
CA PRO A 111 10.48 2.48 23.23
C PRO A 111 9.64 1.73 22.19
N VAL A 112 9.19 2.41 21.13
CA VAL A 112 8.45 1.80 20.02
C VAL A 112 9.33 0.85 19.23
N VAL A 113 10.58 1.24 18.95
CA VAL A 113 11.55 0.39 18.22
C VAL A 113 11.97 -0.82 19.06
N GLU A 114 12.17 -0.64 20.36
CA GLU A 114 12.54 -1.72 21.29
C GLU A 114 11.48 -2.81 21.39
N LEU A 115 10.20 -2.41 21.32
CA LEU A 115 9.06 -3.31 21.42
C LEU A 115 8.60 -3.82 20.05
N HIS A 116 9.20 -3.35 18.96
CA HIS A 116 8.82 -3.75 17.61
C HIS A 116 9.28 -5.18 17.30
N LEU A 117 8.31 -6.05 17.03
CA LEU A 117 8.55 -7.41 16.54
C LEU A 117 8.15 -7.48 15.07
N TRP A 118 9.09 -7.89 14.21
CA TRP A 118 8.84 -8.03 12.77
C TRP A 118 7.94 -9.23 12.42
N ASP A 119 7.88 -10.21 13.32
CA ASP A 119 7.05 -11.41 13.22
C ASP A 119 6.32 -11.59 14.55
N ASP A 120 5.44 -10.64 14.89
CA ASP A 120 4.63 -10.75 16.08
C ASP A 120 3.39 -11.61 15.80
N PRO A 121 3.30 -12.84 16.34
CA PRO A 121 2.09 -13.65 16.23
C PRO A 121 0.87 -12.96 16.87
N ARG A 122 1.06 -11.93 17.71
CA ARG A 122 -0.01 -11.14 18.33
C ARG A 122 -0.65 -10.14 17.37
N PHE A 123 0.00 -9.75 16.27
CA PHE A 123 -0.65 -8.94 15.22
C PHE A 123 -1.53 -9.78 14.28
N GLY A 124 -1.69 -11.07 14.60
CA GLY A 124 -2.47 -12.07 13.87
C GLY A 124 -1.97 -12.29 12.44
N GLU A 125 -2.59 -13.24 11.73
CA GLU A 125 -2.30 -13.44 10.32
C GLU A 125 -2.51 -12.13 9.56
N SER A 126 -1.50 -11.68 8.80
CA SER A 126 -1.65 -10.50 7.94
C SER A 126 -2.89 -10.67 7.07
N ILE A 127 -3.73 -9.64 6.99
CA ILE A 127 -4.94 -9.69 6.17
C ILE A 127 -4.54 -9.86 4.71
N ASP A 128 -4.65 -11.08 4.18
CA ASP A 128 -4.49 -11.35 2.77
C ASP A 128 -5.77 -10.91 2.03
N VAL A 129 -5.74 -9.66 1.58
CA VAL A 129 -6.83 -9.05 0.81
C VAL A 129 -7.08 -9.80 -0.50
N ASP A 130 -6.05 -10.40 -1.10
CA ASP A 130 -6.19 -11.15 -2.34
C ASP A 130 -6.90 -12.48 -2.10
N ASP A 131 -6.67 -13.15 -0.96
CA ASP A 131 -7.43 -14.34 -0.55
C ASP A 131 -8.89 -14.03 -0.25
N LEU A 132 -9.16 -12.95 0.49
CA LEU A 132 -10.53 -12.46 0.72
C LEU A 132 -11.24 -12.17 -0.61
N PHE A 133 -10.58 -11.46 -1.51
CA PHE A 133 -11.08 -11.17 -2.84
C PHE A 133 -11.34 -12.45 -3.64
N ASN A 134 -10.42 -13.42 -3.65
CA ASN A 134 -10.57 -14.66 -4.39
C ASN A 134 -11.75 -15.51 -3.89
N LYS A 135 -11.97 -15.53 -2.57
CA LYS A 135 -13.16 -16.14 -1.95
C LYS A 135 -14.44 -15.50 -2.48
N PHE A 136 -14.57 -14.18 -2.41
CA PHE A 136 -15.79 -13.48 -2.87
C PHE A 136 -15.94 -13.54 -4.40
N ARG A 137 -14.84 -13.47 -5.16
CA ARG A 137 -14.83 -13.65 -6.63
C ARG A 137 -15.49 -14.97 -7.03
N ALA A 138 -15.13 -16.06 -6.36
CA ALA A 138 -15.69 -17.38 -6.63
C ALA A 138 -17.19 -17.45 -6.29
N GLN A 139 -17.57 -16.91 -5.13
CA GLN A 139 -18.97 -16.88 -4.66
C GLN A 139 -19.91 -16.15 -5.62
N HIS A 140 -19.47 -15.01 -6.16
CA HIS A 140 -20.27 -14.20 -7.10
C HIS A 140 -20.19 -14.68 -8.56
N GLY A 141 -19.46 -15.78 -8.85
CA GLY A 141 -19.33 -16.30 -10.20
C GLY A 141 -18.71 -15.30 -11.19
N LEU A 142 -17.86 -14.38 -10.72
CA LEU A 142 -17.38 -13.24 -11.51
C LEU A 142 -16.70 -13.68 -12.82
N ASN A 143 -15.94 -14.78 -12.77
CA ASN A 143 -15.27 -15.34 -13.95
C ASN A 143 -16.26 -15.75 -15.04
N ALA A 144 -17.40 -16.33 -14.66
CA ALA A 144 -18.43 -16.72 -15.60
C ALA A 144 -19.14 -15.50 -16.22
N LEU A 145 -19.33 -14.42 -15.44
CA LEU A 145 -19.86 -13.15 -15.96
C LEU A 145 -18.89 -12.51 -16.97
N ILE A 146 -17.60 -12.52 -16.68
CA ILE A 146 -16.56 -12.04 -17.60
C ILE A 146 -16.59 -12.85 -18.90
N ASP A 147 -16.65 -14.17 -18.83
CA ASP A 147 -16.68 -15.04 -20.01
C ASP A 147 -17.95 -14.78 -20.86
N LYS A 148 -19.11 -14.63 -20.21
CA LYS A 148 -20.37 -14.26 -20.88
C LYS A 148 -20.28 -12.89 -21.57
N LEU A 149 -19.70 -11.89 -20.91
CA LEU A 149 -19.51 -10.55 -21.50
C LEU A 149 -18.61 -10.62 -22.73
N ILE A 150 -17.48 -11.33 -22.64
CA ILE A 150 -16.57 -11.51 -23.78
C ILE A 150 -17.31 -12.16 -24.95
N ALA A 151 -18.06 -13.24 -24.71
CA ALA A 151 -18.81 -13.92 -25.77
C ALA A 151 -19.85 -13.01 -26.44
N ILE A 152 -20.53 -12.15 -25.68
CA ILE A 152 -21.47 -11.16 -26.21
C ILE A 152 -20.73 -10.11 -27.06
N LEU A 153 -19.60 -9.60 -26.57
CA LEU A 153 -18.80 -8.61 -27.30
C LEU A 153 -18.17 -9.18 -28.58
N GLU A 154 -17.82 -10.47 -28.58
CA GLU A 154 -17.36 -11.18 -29.78
C GLU A 154 -18.49 -11.30 -30.83
N GLN A 155 -19.73 -11.57 -30.40
CA GLN A 155 -20.89 -11.54 -31.30
C GLN A 155 -21.15 -10.13 -31.86
N VAL A 156 -21.02 -9.09 -31.03
CA VAL A 156 -21.14 -7.69 -31.47
C VAL A 156 -20.07 -7.37 -32.52
N ALA A 157 -18.85 -7.86 -32.35
CA ALA A 157 -17.74 -7.57 -33.25
C ALA A 157 -17.91 -8.16 -34.67
N ILE A 158 -18.77 -9.17 -34.85
CA ILE A 158 -19.01 -9.83 -36.14
C ILE A 158 -20.07 -9.09 -36.97
N ILE A 159 -20.82 -8.16 -36.38
CA ILE A 159 -21.87 -7.40 -37.06
C ILE A 159 -21.24 -6.51 -38.15
N PRO A 160 -21.54 -6.75 -39.45
CA PRO A 160 -20.91 -6.03 -40.56
C PRO A 160 -21.14 -4.51 -40.53
N GLU A 161 -22.30 -4.08 -40.03
CA GLU A 161 -22.67 -2.67 -39.92
C GLU A 161 -21.84 -1.91 -38.87
N LEU A 162 -21.06 -2.63 -38.06
CA LEU A 162 -20.14 -2.08 -37.05
C LEU A 162 -18.67 -2.14 -37.51
N ASP A 163 -18.42 -2.11 -38.81
CA ASP A 163 -17.08 -2.15 -39.42
C ASP A 163 -16.29 -0.82 -39.32
N GLY A 164 -16.39 -0.16 -38.16
CA GLY A 164 -15.52 0.95 -37.82
C GLY A 164 -14.22 0.42 -37.24
N ALA A 165 -13.08 0.59 -37.92
CA ALA A 165 -11.77 0.19 -37.41
C ALA A 165 -11.49 0.69 -35.98
N ARG A 166 -11.99 1.90 -35.64
CA ARG A 166 -11.91 2.47 -34.29
C ARG A 166 -12.78 1.71 -33.27
N LEU A 167 -14.01 1.34 -33.64
CA LEU A 167 -14.92 0.60 -32.77
C LEU A 167 -14.39 -0.81 -32.52
N GLN A 168 -13.91 -1.49 -33.56
CA GLN A 168 -13.27 -2.80 -33.46
C GLN A 168 -12.04 -2.78 -32.55
N ALA A 169 -11.18 -1.76 -32.68
CA ALA A 169 -10.04 -1.58 -31.79
C ALA A 169 -10.46 -1.36 -30.33
N ALA A 170 -11.52 -0.58 -30.09
CA ALA A 170 -12.05 -0.34 -28.76
C ALA A 170 -12.68 -1.60 -28.14
N LEU A 171 -13.49 -2.36 -28.90
CA LEU A 171 -14.05 -3.65 -28.51
C LEU A 171 -12.95 -4.62 -28.08
N ARG A 172 -11.92 -4.79 -28.92
CA ARG A 172 -10.76 -5.65 -28.61
C ARG A 172 -10.04 -5.21 -27.34
N ARG A 173 -9.88 -3.91 -27.12
CA ARG A 173 -9.27 -3.38 -25.91
C ARG A 173 -10.09 -3.74 -24.67
N VAL A 174 -11.41 -3.55 -24.70
CA VAL A 174 -12.29 -3.90 -23.57
C VAL A 174 -12.28 -5.40 -23.30
N MET A 175 -12.39 -6.24 -24.34
CA MET A 175 -12.29 -7.70 -24.19
C MET A 175 -10.95 -8.12 -23.57
N ASN A 176 -9.83 -7.52 -23.99
CA ASN A 176 -8.52 -7.80 -23.42
C ASN A 176 -8.40 -7.35 -21.95
N MET A 177 -8.99 -6.22 -21.58
CA MET A 177 -9.04 -5.79 -20.17
C MET A 177 -9.86 -6.77 -19.32
N LEU A 178 -11.03 -7.20 -19.80
CA LEU A 178 -11.86 -8.22 -19.15
C LEU A 178 -11.13 -9.57 -19.01
N LYS A 179 -10.44 -10.02 -20.07
CA LYS A 179 -9.61 -11.25 -20.03
C LYS A 179 -8.51 -11.17 -18.98
N ARG A 180 -7.88 -10.00 -18.82
CA ARG A 180 -6.82 -9.76 -17.82
C ARG A 180 -7.35 -9.61 -16.39
N SER A 181 -8.61 -9.23 -16.20
CA SER A 181 -9.21 -9.03 -14.87
C SER A 181 -9.76 -10.34 -14.27
N LYS A 182 -10.16 -11.30 -15.12
CA LYS A 182 -10.14 -12.73 -14.75
C LYS A 182 -8.73 -13.02 -14.23
N THR A 183 -8.43 -13.78 -13.18
CA THR A 183 -7.04 -13.92 -12.63
C THR A 183 -6.34 -12.67 -12.05
N GLY A 184 -6.78 -11.44 -12.33
CA GLY A 184 -6.21 -10.22 -11.72
C GLY A 184 -6.63 -9.99 -10.26
N SER A 185 -5.98 -9.04 -9.57
CA SER A 185 -6.36 -8.63 -8.20
C SER A 185 -7.67 -7.84 -8.16
N LEU A 186 -8.19 -7.57 -6.95
CA LEU A 186 -9.36 -6.70 -6.74
C LEU A 186 -9.22 -5.37 -7.49
N PHE A 187 -8.04 -4.75 -7.41
CA PHE A 187 -7.75 -3.50 -8.09
C PHE A 187 -7.90 -3.60 -9.61
N ALA A 188 -7.43 -4.71 -10.21
CA ALA A 188 -7.53 -4.91 -11.65
C ALA A 188 -8.99 -5.04 -12.10
N VAL A 189 -9.83 -5.71 -11.31
CA VAL A 189 -11.27 -5.87 -11.57
C VAL A 189 -12.01 -4.53 -11.45
N VAL A 190 -11.82 -3.81 -10.33
CA VAL A 190 -12.46 -2.51 -10.08
C VAL A 190 -12.05 -1.49 -11.14
N SER A 191 -10.76 -1.45 -11.50
CA SER A 191 -10.26 -0.58 -12.57
C SER A 191 -10.90 -0.95 -13.91
N THR A 192 -10.98 -2.24 -14.24
CA THR A 192 -11.63 -2.70 -15.48
C THR A 192 -13.09 -2.29 -15.54
N LYS A 193 -13.85 -2.44 -14.45
CA LYS A 193 -15.23 -1.94 -14.35
C LYS A 193 -15.27 -0.45 -14.69
N LYS A 194 -14.49 0.38 -13.99
CA LYS A 194 -14.47 1.83 -14.18
C LYS A 194 -14.15 2.24 -15.63
N TYR A 195 -13.16 1.61 -16.26
CA TYR A 195 -12.78 1.93 -17.63
C TYR A 195 -13.78 1.42 -18.67
N ALA A 196 -14.38 0.25 -18.45
CA ALA A 196 -15.29 -0.35 -19.41
C ALA A 196 -16.73 0.20 -19.33
N SER A 197 -17.19 0.71 -18.18
CA SER A 197 -18.57 1.21 -18.00
C SER A 197 -18.98 2.22 -19.09
N SER A 198 -18.17 3.25 -19.33
CA SER A 198 -18.48 4.26 -20.35
C SER A 198 -18.53 3.66 -21.76
N PHE A 199 -17.56 2.79 -22.09
CA PHE A 199 -17.52 2.14 -23.40
C PHE A 199 -18.74 1.24 -23.63
N ILE A 200 -19.08 0.39 -22.67
CA ILE A 200 -20.21 -0.53 -22.76
C ILE A 200 -21.53 0.25 -22.85
N TYR A 201 -21.67 1.33 -22.09
CA TYR A 201 -22.82 2.22 -22.19
C TYR A 201 -22.98 2.80 -23.61
N PHE A 202 -21.92 3.40 -24.16
CA PHE A 202 -21.97 3.97 -25.51
C PHE A 202 -22.20 2.90 -26.58
N LEU A 203 -21.62 1.72 -26.42
CA LEU A 203 -21.85 0.58 -27.32
C LEU A 203 -23.33 0.17 -27.33
N ILE A 204 -23.94 0.02 -26.15
CA ILE A 204 -25.35 -0.33 -26.00
C ILE A 204 -26.25 0.73 -26.66
N MET A 205 -25.97 2.02 -26.44
CA MET A 205 -26.75 3.11 -27.04
C MET A 205 -26.63 3.09 -28.57
N ASN A 206 -25.41 3.05 -29.09
CA ASN A 206 -25.16 3.02 -30.53
C ASN A 206 -25.84 1.83 -31.20
N LEU A 207 -25.66 0.62 -30.66
CA LEU A 207 -26.33 -0.59 -31.17
C LEU A 207 -27.85 -0.50 -31.18
N SER A 208 -28.44 0.15 -30.15
CA SER A 208 -29.89 0.33 -30.04
C SER A 208 -30.44 1.26 -31.11
N GLU A 209 -29.66 2.29 -31.49
CA GLU A 209 -30.05 3.31 -32.45
C GLU A 209 -29.83 2.85 -33.90
N THR A 210 -28.72 2.17 -34.17
CA THR A 210 -28.33 1.83 -35.54
C THR A 210 -28.95 0.52 -36.03
N LEU A 211 -29.25 -0.43 -35.14
CA LEU A 211 -29.62 -1.80 -35.53
C LEU A 211 -30.79 -2.33 -34.68
N PRO A 212 -32.05 -2.11 -35.10
CA PRO A 212 -33.22 -2.66 -34.42
C PRO A 212 -33.16 -4.20 -34.25
N VAL A 213 -32.55 -4.90 -35.22
CA VAL A 213 -32.37 -6.36 -35.21
C VAL A 213 -31.40 -6.82 -34.11
N ALA A 214 -30.49 -5.95 -33.63
CA ALA A 214 -29.56 -6.26 -32.55
C ALA A 214 -30.20 -6.20 -31.15
N GLY A 215 -31.50 -5.90 -31.04
CA GLY A 215 -32.23 -5.75 -29.77
C GLY A 215 -31.98 -6.86 -28.74
N PRO A 216 -32.04 -8.16 -29.10
CA PRO A 216 -31.72 -9.25 -28.18
C PRO A 216 -30.29 -9.21 -27.66
N LEU A 217 -29.31 -8.90 -28.52
CA LEU A 217 -27.89 -8.83 -28.17
C LEU A 217 -27.59 -7.62 -27.27
N VAL A 218 -28.20 -6.47 -27.57
CA VAL A 218 -28.15 -5.27 -26.72
C VAL A 218 -28.71 -5.56 -25.33
N LYS A 219 -29.86 -6.24 -25.25
CA LYS A 219 -30.47 -6.63 -23.99
C LYS A 219 -29.57 -7.59 -23.21
N ALA A 220 -29.00 -8.59 -23.88
CA ALA A 220 -28.04 -9.51 -23.27
C ALA A 220 -26.82 -8.76 -22.72
N CYS A 221 -26.18 -7.91 -23.53
CA CYS A 221 -25.03 -7.10 -23.12
C CYS A 221 -25.35 -6.22 -21.92
N ARG A 222 -26.50 -5.52 -21.95
CA ARG A 222 -26.95 -4.63 -20.86
C ARG A 222 -27.17 -5.40 -19.56
N ASN A 223 -27.86 -6.54 -19.63
CA ASN A 223 -28.17 -7.33 -18.44
C ASN A 223 -26.91 -7.93 -17.83
N THR A 224 -26.06 -8.57 -18.65
CA THR A 224 -24.80 -9.16 -18.17
C THR A 224 -23.84 -8.10 -17.65
N TRP A 225 -23.81 -6.90 -18.24
CA TRP A 225 -23.01 -5.79 -17.73
C TRP A 225 -23.48 -5.32 -16.35
N LYS A 226 -24.79 -5.18 -16.14
CA LYS A 226 -25.36 -4.82 -14.83
C LYS A 226 -25.09 -5.90 -13.77
N GLU A 227 -25.22 -7.17 -14.14
CA GLU A 227 -24.86 -8.29 -13.26
C GLU A 227 -23.38 -8.23 -12.87
N TYR A 228 -22.49 -8.00 -13.84
CA TYR A 228 -21.06 -7.80 -13.60
C TYR A 228 -20.79 -6.60 -12.68
N GLU A 229 -21.40 -5.44 -12.93
CA GLU A 229 -21.20 -4.24 -12.09
C GLU A 229 -21.64 -4.46 -10.65
N SER A 230 -22.78 -5.14 -10.47
CA SER A 230 -23.33 -5.49 -9.16
C SER A 230 -22.42 -6.48 -8.43
N ALA A 231 -21.96 -7.54 -9.10
CA ALA A 231 -21.03 -8.51 -8.54
C ALA A 231 -19.72 -7.85 -8.09
N VAL A 232 -19.12 -6.99 -8.93
CA VAL A 232 -17.89 -6.28 -8.57
C VAL A 232 -18.09 -5.35 -7.37
N SER A 233 -19.19 -4.59 -7.33
CA SER A 233 -19.52 -3.74 -6.18
C SER A 233 -19.67 -4.56 -4.90
N SER A 234 -20.38 -5.70 -4.96
CA SER A 234 -20.59 -6.56 -3.81
C SER A 234 -19.29 -7.19 -3.31
N ILE A 235 -18.43 -7.64 -4.22
CA ILE A 235 -17.09 -8.16 -3.88
C ILE A 235 -16.25 -7.08 -3.18
N GLU A 236 -16.23 -5.86 -3.73
CA GLU A 236 -15.48 -4.74 -3.15
C GLU A 236 -15.96 -4.40 -1.73
N GLU A 237 -17.28 -4.30 -1.54
CA GLU A 237 -17.89 -4.02 -0.25
C GLU A 237 -17.63 -5.13 0.78
N GLN A 238 -17.79 -6.39 0.39
CA GLN A 238 -17.55 -7.54 1.27
C GLN A 238 -16.08 -7.70 1.63
N THR A 239 -15.17 -7.47 0.67
CA THR A 239 -13.72 -7.51 0.93
C THR A 239 -13.33 -6.42 1.92
N LYS A 240 -13.85 -5.19 1.73
CA LYS A 240 -13.60 -4.07 2.64
C LYS A 240 -14.17 -4.34 4.04
N ALA A 241 -15.42 -4.81 4.12
CA ALA A 241 -16.09 -5.11 5.38
C ALA A 241 -15.36 -6.20 6.17
N GLU A 242 -14.93 -7.27 5.50
CA GLU A 242 -14.21 -8.36 6.14
C GLU A 242 -12.80 -7.96 6.58
N ALA A 243 -12.07 -7.21 5.76
CA ALA A 243 -10.78 -6.65 6.16
C ALA A 243 -10.92 -5.72 7.38
N GLN A 244 -11.96 -4.88 7.40
CA GLN A 244 -12.24 -4.02 8.55
C GLN A 244 -12.61 -4.82 9.79
N ARG A 245 -13.42 -5.88 9.65
CA ARG A 245 -13.80 -6.77 10.75
C ARG A 245 -12.56 -7.44 11.37
N ILE A 246 -11.67 -7.99 10.53
CA ILE A 246 -10.43 -8.63 11.00
C ILE A 246 -9.55 -7.60 11.71
N ALA A 247 -9.39 -6.40 11.14
CA ALA A 247 -8.61 -5.33 11.76
C ALA A 247 -9.19 -4.90 13.12
N THR A 248 -10.51 -4.75 13.25
CA THR A 248 -11.16 -4.43 14.52
C THR A 248 -10.98 -5.55 15.54
N THR A 249 -11.17 -6.82 15.15
CA THR A 249 -10.94 -7.96 16.05
C THR A 249 -9.49 -8.00 16.53
N HIS A 250 -8.52 -7.72 15.64
CA HIS A 250 -7.12 -7.65 16.02
C HIS A 250 -6.87 -6.52 17.03
N ALA A 251 -7.42 -5.33 16.78
CA ALA A 251 -7.32 -4.18 17.69
C ALA A 251 -7.94 -4.48 19.08
N GLU A 252 -9.11 -5.13 19.12
CA GLU A 252 -9.77 -5.52 20.38
C GLU A 252 -9.00 -6.60 21.14
N SER A 253 -8.30 -7.49 20.42
CA SER A 253 -7.44 -8.52 21.01
C SER A 253 -6.06 -8.03 21.45
N MET A 254 -5.74 -6.75 21.25
CA MET A 254 -4.43 -6.21 21.63
C MET A 254 -4.27 -6.17 23.16
N PRO A 255 -3.10 -6.56 23.69
CA PRO A 255 -2.78 -6.41 25.11
C PRO A 255 -2.96 -4.97 25.61
N GLU A 256 -3.48 -4.80 26.85
CA GLU A 256 -3.78 -3.49 27.44
C GLU A 256 -2.60 -2.51 27.44
N TRP A 257 -1.37 -2.99 27.54
CA TRP A 257 -0.17 -2.15 27.50
C TRP A 257 0.10 -1.57 26.11
N ILE A 258 -0.28 -2.25 25.03
CA ILE A 258 -0.21 -1.70 23.66
C ILE A 258 -1.26 -0.61 23.50
N ARG A 259 -2.47 -0.85 24.01
CA ARG A 259 -3.53 0.16 24.00
C ARG A 259 -3.15 1.42 24.78
N ALA A 260 -2.52 1.24 25.95
CA ALA A 260 -1.99 2.35 26.75
C ALA A 260 -0.90 3.14 26.00
N LEU A 261 -0.04 2.47 25.22
CA LEU A 261 0.97 3.14 24.39
C LEU A 261 0.34 3.90 23.20
N GLU A 262 -0.72 3.37 22.58
CA GLU A 262 -1.46 4.08 21.52
C GLU A 262 -2.24 5.28 22.05
N GLU A 263 -2.86 5.16 23.22
CA GLU A 263 -3.56 6.24 23.91
C GLU A 263 -2.58 7.38 24.29
N GLU A 264 -1.42 7.05 24.87
CA GLU A 264 -0.38 8.03 25.20
C GLU A 264 0.20 8.68 23.94
N ARG A 265 0.36 7.91 22.85
CA ARG A 265 0.79 8.43 21.55
C ARG A 265 -0.23 9.42 20.97
N ALA A 266 -1.52 9.10 21.01
CA ALA A 266 -2.58 9.97 20.50
C ALA A 266 -2.66 11.28 21.29
N ARG A 267 -2.42 11.23 22.61
CA ARG A 267 -2.31 12.41 23.48
C ARG A 267 -1.18 13.35 23.02
N LEU A 268 0.00 12.80 22.77
CA LEU A 268 1.17 13.56 22.32
C LEU A 268 0.99 14.15 20.90
N GLU A 269 0.27 13.47 20.01
CA GLU A 269 -0.01 13.97 18.65
C GLU A 269 -1.12 15.05 18.61
N GLY A 270 -1.96 15.16 19.64
CA GLY A 270 -3.00 16.19 19.76
C GLY A 270 -2.59 17.47 20.50
N GLU A 271 -1.45 17.46 21.19
CA GLU A 271 -0.91 18.59 21.96
C GLU A 271 0.09 19.47 21.17
N GLY A 272 0.38 19.14 19.90
CA GLY A 272 1.29 19.88 19.01
C GLY A 272 0.60 20.51 17.81
#